data_AF-A0A5C5SW44-F1
#
_entry.id   AF-A0A5C5SW44-F1
#
_cell.length_a   1.000
_cell.length_b   1.000
_cell.length_c   1.000
_cell.angle_alpha   90.00
_cell.angle_beta   90.00
_cell.angle_gamma   90.00
#
_symmetry.space_group_name_H-M   'P 1'
#
loop_
_entity.id
_entity.type
_entity.pdbx_description
1 polymer ?
#
loop_
_entity_poly.entity_id
_entity_poly.type
_entity_poly.pdbx_seq_one_letter_code
_entity_poly.pdbx_strand_id
1 'polypeptide(L)' 'MALRRDLNLARPDDVYNLLVDAHKGLDEAQSRAFDARLILLLANQVGDEAAIREAIDAARAGLAP' A
#
# COMPACT_ATOMS: atom_id res chain seq x y z
N MET A 1 -3.69 -9.32 14.41
CA MET A 1 -4.89 -8.79 13.72
C MET A 1 -4.94 -9.39 12.32
N ALA A 2 -6.13 -9.68 11.82
CA ALA A 2 -6.31 -10.15 10.44
C ALA A 2 -6.25 -8.97 9.45
N LEU A 3 -5.90 -9.25 8.20
CA LEU A 3 -5.92 -8.26 7.12
C LEU A 3 -7.34 -7.70 6.93
N ARG A 4 -7.48 -6.37 6.96
CA ARG A 4 -8.72 -5.70 6.55
C ARG A 4 -8.77 -5.59 5.03
N ARG A 5 -9.87 -6.06 4.44
CA ARG A 5 -10.11 -6.07 2.98
C ARG A 5 -11.22 -5.10 2.56
N ASP A 6 -11.89 -4.54 3.55
CA ASP A 6 -12.93 -3.53 3.47
C ASP A 6 -12.37 -2.11 3.60
N LEU A 7 -13.12 -1.13 3.08
CA LEU A 7 -12.74 0.27 3.12
C LEU A 7 -12.57 0.74 4.57
N ASN A 8 -11.34 1.05 4.95
CA ASN A 8 -10.96 1.44 6.30
C ASN A 8 -10.44 2.89 6.38
N LEU A 9 -10.94 3.77 5.51
CA LEU A 9 -10.56 5.18 5.46
C LEU A 9 -11.82 6.04 5.66
N ALA A 10 -11.73 7.03 6.56
CA ALA A 10 -12.82 7.96 6.81
C ALA A 10 -13.11 8.87 5.60
N ARG A 11 -12.07 9.20 4.83
CA ARG A 11 -12.14 10.03 3.61
C ARG A 11 -11.27 9.39 2.52
N PRO A 12 -11.76 8.34 1.84
CA PRO A 12 -10.98 7.59 0.86
C PRO A 12 -10.48 8.47 -0.29
N ASP A 13 -11.35 9.34 -0.82
CA ASP A 13 -11.03 10.20 -1.97
C ASP A 13 -9.84 11.12 -1.69
N ASP A 14 -9.79 11.74 -0.52
CA ASP A 14 -8.68 12.63 -0.13
C ASP A 14 -7.36 11.86 -0.02
N VAL A 15 -7.40 10.64 0.51
CA VAL A 15 -6.21 9.79 0.66
C VAL A 15 -5.73 9.28 -0.69
N TYR A 16 -6.64 8.86 -1.57
CA TYR A 16 -6.27 8.44 -2.92
C TYR A 16 -5.70 9.60 -3.74
N ASN A 17 -6.28 10.80 -3.64
CA ASN A 17 -5.74 11.99 -4.27
C ASN A 17 -4.34 12.32 -3.75
N LEU A 18 -4.10 12.20 -2.44
CA LEU A 18 -2.77 12.42 -1.86
C LEU A 18 -1.73 11.41 -2.37
N LEU A 19 -2.11 10.15 -2.57
CA LEU A 19 -1.23 9.15 -3.16
C LEU A 19 -0.91 9.51 -4.61
N VAL A 20 -1.92 9.79 -5.44
CA VAL A 20 -1.71 10.17 -6.86
C VAL A 20 -0.85 11.42 -6.98
N ASP A 21 -1.12 12.42 -6.14
CA ASP A 21 -0.37 13.67 -6.14
C ASP A 21 1.10 13.47 -5.73
N ALA A 22 1.40 12.50 -4.86
CA ALA A 22 2.76 12.18 -4.45
C ALA A 22 3.62 11.65 -5.62
N HIS A 23 3.01 11.11 -6.67
CA HIS A 23 3.72 10.66 -7.88
C HIS A 23 3.97 11.78 -8.90
N LYS A 24 3.36 12.96 -8.75
CA LYS A 24 3.52 14.06 -9.72
C LYS A 24 4.97 14.52 -9.78
N GLY A 25 5.53 14.51 -11.00
CA GLY A 25 6.91 14.92 -11.25
C GLY A 25 7.96 13.84 -10.99
N LEU A 26 7.55 12.63 -10.60
CA LEU A 26 8.43 11.46 -10.53
C LEU A 26 8.48 10.75 -11.87
N ASP A 27 9.66 10.28 -12.26
CA ASP A 27 9.79 9.28 -13.32
C ASP A 27 9.37 7.89 -12.83
N GLU A 28 9.34 6.92 -13.75
CA GLU A 28 8.91 5.56 -13.44
C GLU A 28 9.79 4.86 -12.38
N ALA A 29 11.10 5.12 -12.39
CA ALA A 29 12.02 4.53 -11.42
C ALA A 29 11.86 5.15 -10.03
N GLN A 30 11.69 6.47 -9.98
CA GLN A 30 11.39 7.23 -8.77
C GLN A 30 10.04 6.85 -8.18
N SER A 31 9.02 6.66 -9.02
CA SER A 31 7.69 6.18 -8.61
C SER A 31 7.79 4.83 -7.92
N ARG A 32 8.49 3.86 -8.52
CA ARG A 32 8.70 2.54 -7.89
C ARG A 32 9.47 2.63 -6.58
N ALA A 33 10.47 3.50 -6.51
CA ALA A 33 11.26 3.71 -5.30
C ALA A 33 10.40 4.35 -4.18
N PHE A 34 9.54 5.29 -4.55
CA PHE A 34 8.54 5.89 -3.66
C PHE A 34 7.59 4.82 -3.11
N ASP A 35 7.01 3.99 -3.98
CA ASP A 35 6.08 2.92 -3.59
C ASP A 35 6.74 1.92 -2.63
N ALA A 36 7.95 1.45 -2.95
CA ALA A 36 8.69 0.54 -2.09
C ALA A 36 8.94 1.13 -0.70
N ARG A 37 9.31 2.42 -0.63
CA ARG A 37 9.54 3.10 0.65
C ARG A 37 8.25 3.31 1.43
N LEU A 38 7.15 3.67 0.76
CA LEU A 38 5.84 3.83 1.37
C LEU A 38 5.35 2.50 1.96
N ILE A 39 5.48 1.39 1.23
CA ILE A 39 5.12 0.05 1.71
C ILE A 39 5.89 -0.29 3.00
N LEU A 40 7.19 -0.04 3.05
CA LEU A 40 8.00 -0.31 4.25
C LEU A 40 7.57 0.55 5.46
N LEU A 41 7.27 1.84 5.23
CA LEU A 41 6.76 2.72 6.29
C LEU A 41 5.41 2.24 6.83
N LEU A 42 4.49 1.84 5.94
CA LEU A 42 3.19 1.32 6.33
C LEU A 42 3.29 -0.04 7.02
N ALA A 43 4.19 -0.93 6.58
CA ALA A 43 4.45 -2.20 7.24
C ALA A 43 4.94 -1.98 8.68
N ASN A 44 5.84 -1.02 8.89
CA ASN A 44 6.30 -0.64 10.23
C ASN A 44 5.17 -0.05 11.08
N GLN A 45 4.29 0.77 10.48
CA GLN A 45 3.13 1.35 11.16
C GLN A 45 2.10 0.28 11.57
N VAL A 46 1.95 -0.79 10.77
CA VAL A 46 1.08 -1.93 11.08
C VAL A 46 1.67 -2.78 12.20
N GLY A 47 2.97 -3.09 12.14
CA GLY A 47 3.71 -3.79 13.21
C GLY A 47 3.28 -5.25 13.47
N ASP A 48 2.39 -5.80 12.63
CA ASP A 48 1.81 -7.13 12.78
C ASP A 48 2.26 -8.06 11.66
N GLU A 49 3.16 -8.99 11.99
CA GLU A 49 3.76 -9.92 11.02
C GLU A 49 2.72 -10.82 10.34
N ALA A 50 1.70 -11.27 11.07
CA ALA A 50 0.67 -12.14 10.51
C ALA A 50 -0.18 -11.39 9.49
N ALA A 51 -0.56 -10.14 9.79
CA ALA A 51 -1.28 -9.29 8.86
C ALA A 51 -0.46 -8.96 7.60
N ILE A 52 0.84 -8.69 7.77
CA ILE A 52 1.76 -8.41 6.66
C ILE A 52 1.91 -9.63 5.75
N ARG A 53 2.06 -10.83 6.33
CA ARG A 53 2.14 -12.08 5.56
C ARG A 53 0.87 -12.31 4.76
N GLU A 54 -0.30 -12.16 5.38
CA GLU A 54 -1.58 -12.30 4.69
C GLU A 54 -1.73 -11.28 3.55
N ALA A 55 -1.28 -10.04 3.75
CA ALA A 55 -1.31 -9.00 2.71
C ALA A 55 -0.45 -9.38 1.49
N ILE A 56 0.76 -9.91 1.72
CA ILE A 56 1.66 -10.35 0.65
C ILE A 56 1.04 -11.51 -0.14
N ASP A 57 0.48 -12.49 0.54
CA ASP A 57 -0.17 -13.64 -0.10
C ASP A 57 -1.39 -13.21 -0.92
N ALA A 58 -2.21 -12.29 -0.39
CA ALA A 58 -3.35 -11.73 -1.10
C ALA A 58 -2.93 -10.92 -2.34
N ALA A 59 -1.89 -10.09 -2.23
CA ALA A 59 -1.36 -9.32 -3.36
C ALA A 59 -0.82 -10.25 -4.47
N ARG A 60 -0.13 -11.35 -4.11
CA ARG A 60 0.33 -12.35 -5.08
C ARG A 60 -0.82 -13.07 -5.78
N ALA A 61 -1.87 -13.41 -5.05
CA ALA A 61 -3.04 -14.09 -5.62
C ALA A 61 -3.75 -13.24 -6.69
N GLY A 62 -3.80 -11.92 -6.51
CA GLY A 62 -4.40 -10.99 -7.48
C GLY A 62 -3.61 -10.79 -8.78
N LEU A 63 -2.39 -11.33 -8.87
CA LEU A 63 -1.54 -11.30 -10.06
C LEU A 63 -1.62 -12.58 -10.89
N ALA A 64 -2.32 -13.61 -10.41
CA ALA A 64 -2.57 -14.80 -11.21
C ALA A 64 -3.44 -14.44 -12.43
N PRO A 65 -3.17 -15.01 -13.62
CA PRO A 65 -3.93 -14.75 -14.85
C PRO A 65 -5.40 -15.19 -14.75
#